data_AF-K0T5F7-F1
#
_entry.id   AF-K0T5F7-F1
#
_cell.length_a   1.000
_cell.length_b   1.000
_cell.length_c   1.000
_cell.angle_alpha   90.00
_cell.angle_beta   90.00
_cell.angle_gamma   90.00
#
_symmetry.space_group_name_H-M   'P 1'
#
loop_
_entity.id
_entity.type
_entity.pdbx_description
1 polymer ?
#
loop_
_entity_poly.entity_id
_entity_poly.type
_entity_poly.pdbx_seq_one_letter_code
_entity_poly.pdbx_strand_id
1 'polypeptide(L)'
;MSAESSALQDDIDALNAKITKQGAHVRSLKKASSSNADEIGSAVEALKALKLEAEVLRLKKEELDPTVQFNRKSFDELILRKMFIVPSFEIHGGVKGLFDLGPPACGLKAAMVDVWRKHFVLAESMLEMECTCLTPEVVLKTSGHVDRFTDLMVKDPVSGECFRADKLLEDAIDELIEGNPDMPTEEREGHLRIQIQADAFSPTELDEQLKKYGCRAPSGEAFGASFPFNLMFKTSIGPEGTSVGYLRPETAQGLFVNFRRLLEANSQRMPFAAAQIGNGFRNGEYLSRALRIATHRVI
;
A
#
# COMPACT_ATOMS: atom_id res chain seq x y z
N MET A 1 6.26 3.86 -30.64
CA MET A 1 4.87 4.02 -30.18
C MET A 1 4.14 2.73 -30.48
N SER A 2 3.43 2.14 -29.51
CA SER A 2 2.60 0.95 -29.74
C SER A 2 1.45 1.29 -30.72
N ALA A 3 0.94 0.29 -31.45
CA ALA A 3 -0.22 0.48 -32.34
C ALA A 3 -1.44 1.06 -31.60
N GLU A 4 -1.57 0.73 -30.32
CA GLU A 4 -2.62 1.19 -29.41
C GLU A 4 -2.48 2.67 -29.02
N SER A 5 -1.24 3.16 -28.80
CA SER A 5 -0.95 4.58 -28.55
C SER A 5 -1.24 5.47 -29.77
N SER A 6 -1.07 4.92 -30.98
CA SER A 6 -1.44 5.60 -32.24
C SER A 6 -2.96 5.70 -32.38
N ALA A 7 -3.71 4.63 -32.12
CA ALA A 7 -5.17 4.63 -32.19
C ALA A 7 -5.80 5.63 -31.20
N LEU A 8 -5.27 5.70 -29.97
CA LEU A 8 -5.71 6.69 -28.98
C LEU A 8 -5.45 8.14 -29.41
N GLN A 9 -4.36 8.40 -30.15
CA GLN A 9 -4.09 9.74 -30.68
C GLN A 9 -5.11 10.14 -31.75
N ASP A 10 -5.47 9.22 -32.64
CA ASP A 10 -6.47 9.47 -33.68
C ASP A 10 -7.85 9.76 -33.07
N ASP A 11 -8.23 9.05 -32.00
CA ASP A 11 -9.47 9.28 -31.25
C ASP A 11 -9.48 10.64 -30.52
N ILE A 12 -8.35 11.03 -29.91
CA ILE A 12 -8.18 12.35 -29.28
C ILE A 12 -8.33 13.47 -30.31
N ASP A 13 -7.76 13.31 -31.50
CA ASP A 13 -7.85 14.31 -32.57
C ASP A 13 -9.28 14.41 -33.14
N ALA A 14 -9.98 13.29 -33.25
CA ALA A 14 -11.39 13.27 -33.63
C ALA A 14 -12.28 13.98 -32.58
N LEU A 15 -12.02 13.79 -31.28
CA LEU A 15 -12.72 14.50 -30.20
C LEU A 15 -12.39 15.99 -30.17
N ASN A 16 -11.14 16.39 -30.40
CA ASN A 16 -10.74 17.80 -30.50
C ASN A 16 -11.46 18.52 -31.66
N ALA A 17 -11.66 17.84 -32.79
CA ALA A 17 -12.46 18.35 -33.88
C ALA A 17 -13.94 18.55 -33.48
N LYS A 18 -14.53 17.61 -32.73
CA LYS A 18 -15.90 17.74 -32.18
C LYS A 18 -16.00 18.87 -31.16
N ILE A 19 -15.03 19.01 -30.25
CA ILE A 19 -14.94 20.11 -29.27
C ILE A 19 -14.89 21.47 -29.98
N THR A 20 -14.11 21.57 -31.06
CA THR A 20 -13.98 22.81 -31.84
C THR A 20 -15.31 23.18 -32.51
N LYS A 21 -15.99 22.21 -33.12
CA LYS A 21 -17.32 22.40 -33.72
C LYS A 21 -18.37 22.78 -32.68
N GLN A 22 -18.44 22.07 -31.56
CA GLN A 22 -19.39 22.34 -30.48
C GLN A 22 -19.11 23.68 -29.80
N GLY A 23 -17.84 24.04 -29.62
CA GLY A 23 -17.44 25.36 -29.12
C GLY A 23 -17.83 26.51 -30.06
N ALA A 24 -17.73 26.30 -31.38
CA ALA A 24 -18.24 27.26 -32.36
C ALA A 24 -19.77 27.40 -32.30
N HIS A 25 -20.47 26.28 -32.12
CA HIS A 25 -21.93 26.24 -31.96
C HIS A 25 -22.40 26.98 -30.69
N VAL A 26 -21.73 26.76 -29.55
CA VAL A 26 -22.02 27.52 -28.32
C VAL A 26 -21.77 29.03 -28.51
N ARG A 27 -20.71 29.42 -29.25
CA ARG A 27 -20.44 30.83 -29.56
C ARG A 27 -21.48 31.46 -30.49
N SER A 28 -22.02 30.70 -31.46
CA SER A 28 -23.11 31.21 -32.32
C SER A 28 -24.42 31.35 -31.55
N LEU A 29 -24.76 30.38 -30.69
CA LEU A 29 -25.96 30.44 -29.85
C LEU A 29 -25.92 31.63 -28.87
N LYS A 30 -24.75 31.97 -28.32
CA LYS A 30 -24.57 33.15 -27.47
C LYS A 30 -24.63 34.49 -28.22
N LYS A 31 -24.40 34.49 -29.54
CA LYS A 31 -24.50 35.69 -30.39
C LYS A 31 -25.88 35.90 -30.99
N ALA A 32 -26.67 34.85 -31.14
CA ALA A 32 -28.03 34.93 -31.65
C ALA A 32 -28.96 35.44 -30.53
N SER A 33 -29.60 36.60 -30.75
CA SER A 33 -30.54 37.19 -29.78
C SER A 33 -31.85 36.39 -29.59
N SER A 34 -32.01 35.26 -30.28
CA SER A 34 -33.21 34.41 -30.32
C SER A 34 -33.06 33.07 -29.59
N SER A 35 -31.89 32.76 -29.00
CA SER A 35 -31.62 31.47 -28.35
C SER A 35 -32.00 31.50 -26.86
N ASN A 36 -32.73 30.49 -26.40
CA ASN A 36 -33.17 30.39 -25.01
C ASN A 36 -32.02 29.91 -24.08
N ALA A 37 -32.09 30.29 -22.80
CA ALA A 37 -31.07 29.94 -21.80
C ALA A 37 -30.83 28.42 -21.66
N ASP A 38 -31.89 27.62 -21.82
CA ASP A 38 -31.83 26.15 -21.75
C ASP A 38 -31.08 25.53 -22.94
N GLU A 39 -31.21 26.11 -24.13
CA GLU A 39 -30.49 25.65 -25.33
C GLU A 39 -28.97 25.91 -25.20
N ILE A 40 -28.62 27.08 -24.64
CA ILE A 40 -27.23 27.43 -24.35
C ILE A 40 -26.68 26.51 -23.25
N GLY A 41 -27.47 26.22 -22.21
CA GLY A 41 -27.09 25.30 -21.13
C GLY A 41 -26.81 23.89 -21.63
N SER A 42 -27.73 23.32 -22.41
CA SER A 42 -27.59 21.99 -23.01
C SER A 42 -26.36 21.89 -23.92
N ALA A 43 -26.13 22.90 -24.76
CA ALA A 43 -24.96 22.95 -25.64
C ALA A 43 -23.63 23.07 -24.87
N VAL A 44 -23.62 23.75 -23.71
CA VAL A 44 -22.46 23.86 -22.82
C VAL A 44 -22.19 22.55 -22.08
N GLU A 45 -23.22 21.83 -21.62
CA GLU A 45 -23.04 20.51 -21.00
C GLU A 45 -22.50 19.48 -22.00
N ALA A 46 -23.01 19.47 -23.24
CA ALA A 46 -22.45 18.64 -24.31
C ALA A 46 -20.97 18.98 -24.60
N LEU A 47 -20.58 20.27 -24.51
CA LEU A 47 -19.19 20.68 -24.64
C LEU A 47 -18.32 20.21 -23.46
N LYS A 48 -18.84 20.24 -22.24
CA LYS A 48 -18.13 19.73 -21.05
C LYS A 48 -17.94 18.22 -21.12
N ALA A 49 -18.96 17.47 -21.54
CA ALA A 49 -18.88 16.02 -21.72
C ALA A 49 -17.79 15.62 -22.73
N LEU A 50 -17.76 16.28 -23.90
CA LEU A 50 -16.73 16.04 -24.91
C LEU A 50 -15.30 16.36 -24.41
N LYS A 51 -15.16 17.42 -23.60
CA LYS A 51 -13.86 17.77 -22.99
C LYS A 51 -13.42 16.74 -21.95
N LEU A 52 -14.34 16.24 -21.15
CA LEU A 52 -14.06 15.19 -20.18
C LEU A 52 -13.62 13.90 -20.87
N GLU A 53 -14.32 13.50 -21.94
CA GLU A 53 -13.99 12.32 -22.73
C GLU A 53 -12.59 12.42 -23.37
N ALA A 54 -12.26 13.58 -23.95
CA ALA A 54 -10.93 13.83 -24.51
C ALA A 54 -9.82 13.78 -23.44
N GLU A 55 -10.09 14.28 -22.23
CA GLU A 55 -9.15 14.23 -21.11
C GLU A 55 -8.93 12.80 -20.60
N VAL A 56 -9.99 11.99 -20.53
CA VAL A 56 -9.88 10.57 -20.16
C VAL A 56 -9.01 9.81 -21.17
N LEU A 57 -9.19 10.02 -22.47
CA LEU A 57 -8.35 9.37 -23.48
C LEU A 57 -6.90 9.86 -23.45
N ARG A 58 -6.66 11.14 -23.11
CA ARG A 58 -5.31 11.66 -22.88
C ARG A 58 -4.62 10.97 -21.72
N LEU A 59 -5.29 10.81 -20.58
CA LEU A 59 -4.76 10.11 -19.42
C LEU A 59 -4.45 8.64 -19.77
N LYS A 60 -5.34 7.95 -20.47
CA LYS A 60 -5.07 6.58 -20.99
C LYS A 60 -3.85 6.54 -21.91
N LYS A 61 -3.70 7.53 -22.78
CA LYS A 61 -2.54 7.61 -23.68
C LYS A 61 -1.25 7.86 -22.91
N GLU A 62 -1.28 8.69 -21.87
CA GLU A 62 -0.15 8.92 -20.97
C GLU A 62 0.24 7.64 -20.21
N GLU A 63 -0.73 6.84 -19.77
CA GLU A 63 -0.48 5.50 -19.19
C GLU A 63 0.18 4.53 -20.18
N LEU A 64 -0.16 4.63 -21.48
CA LEU A 64 0.42 3.82 -22.55
C LEU A 64 1.75 4.36 -23.10
N ASP A 65 2.21 5.53 -22.66
CA ASP A 65 3.47 6.10 -23.14
C ASP A 65 4.67 5.39 -22.48
N PRO A 66 5.47 4.61 -23.22
CA PRO A 66 6.63 3.91 -22.67
C PRO A 66 7.72 4.87 -22.15
N THR A 67 7.66 6.17 -22.48
CA THR A 67 8.57 7.20 -21.95
C THR A 67 8.15 7.72 -20.56
N VAL A 68 6.90 7.50 -20.15
CA VAL A 68 6.38 7.76 -18.80
C VAL A 68 6.45 6.47 -17.96
N GLN A 69 7.46 5.63 -18.18
CA GLN A 69 7.76 4.57 -17.22
C GLN A 69 8.33 5.19 -15.95
N PHE A 70 7.67 4.91 -14.82
CA PHE A 70 8.15 5.32 -13.51
C PHE A 70 9.55 4.77 -13.26
N ASN A 71 10.56 5.64 -13.33
CA ASN A 71 11.93 5.26 -13.04
C ASN A 71 12.15 5.29 -11.53
N ARG A 72 12.00 4.11 -10.90
CA ARG A 72 12.19 3.93 -9.45
C ARG A 72 13.54 4.43 -8.96
N LYS A 73 14.62 4.12 -9.68
CA LYS A 73 15.97 4.52 -9.28
C LYS A 73 16.11 6.04 -9.23
N SER A 74 15.69 6.73 -10.30
CA SER A 74 15.71 8.19 -10.36
C SER A 74 14.80 8.82 -9.29
N PHE A 75 13.65 8.20 -9.00
CA PHE A 75 12.74 8.64 -7.95
C PHE A 75 13.35 8.49 -6.56
N ASP A 76 13.91 7.32 -6.23
CA ASP A 76 14.54 7.02 -4.94
C ASP A 76 15.73 7.98 -4.69
N GLU A 77 16.58 8.19 -5.70
CA GLU A 77 17.68 9.17 -5.64
C GLU A 77 17.16 10.60 -5.41
N LEU A 78 16.04 10.97 -6.04
CA LEU A 78 15.44 12.29 -5.88
C LEU A 78 14.87 12.50 -4.48
N ILE A 79 14.09 11.56 -3.94
CA ILE A 79 13.45 11.70 -2.62
C ILE A 79 14.50 11.71 -1.50
N LEU A 80 15.59 10.95 -1.64
CA LEU A 80 16.71 10.97 -0.69
C LEU A 80 17.46 12.31 -0.78
N ARG A 81 17.85 12.72 -2.00
CA ARG A 81 18.58 13.99 -2.22
C ARG A 81 17.78 15.22 -1.79
N LYS A 82 16.45 15.18 -1.91
CA LYS A 82 15.56 16.26 -1.49
C LYS A 82 15.07 16.12 -0.05
N MET A 83 15.58 15.16 0.71
CA MET A 83 15.21 14.89 2.09
C MET A 83 13.69 14.79 2.28
N PHE A 84 13.01 14.06 1.39
CA PHE A 84 11.64 13.62 1.67
C PHE A 84 11.68 12.49 2.70
N ILE A 85 12.59 11.52 2.50
CA ILE A 85 12.80 10.41 3.42
C ILE A 85 14.31 10.32 3.70
N VAL A 86 14.68 10.00 4.94
CA VAL A 86 16.06 9.79 5.37
C VAL A 86 16.14 8.44 6.09
N PRO A 87 17.12 7.57 5.81
CA PRO A 87 17.35 6.37 6.61
C PRO A 87 17.63 6.75 8.07
N SER A 88 16.83 6.24 9.02
CA SER A 88 17.01 6.62 10.42
C SER A 88 18.37 6.13 10.94
N PHE A 89 19.05 6.98 11.72
CA PHE A 89 20.35 6.69 12.33
C PHE A 89 21.48 6.42 11.33
N GLU A 90 21.42 6.98 10.12
CA GLU A 90 22.40 6.76 9.03
C GLU A 90 23.87 6.92 9.48
N ILE A 91 24.19 7.95 10.25
CA ILE A 91 25.56 8.21 10.76
C ILE A 91 26.07 7.13 11.74
N HIS A 92 25.18 6.27 12.23
CA HIS A 92 25.47 5.14 13.12
C HIS A 92 25.34 3.79 12.42
N GLY A 93 25.31 3.76 11.09
CA GLY A 93 25.15 2.55 10.29
C GLY A 93 23.71 2.24 9.87
N GLY A 94 22.75 3.03 10.36
CA GLY A 94 21.34 2.90 10.03
C GLY A 94 20.67 1.65 10.61
N VAL A 95 19.33 1.67 10.63
CA VAL A 95 18.52 0.50 10.99
C VAL A 95 17.54 0.23 9.85
N LYS A 96 17.62 -0.97 9.25
CA LYS A 96 16.71 -1.36 8.16
C LYS A 96 15.25 -1.26 8.63
N GLY A 97 14.42 -0.66 7.79
CA GLY A 97 12.99 -0.49 8.06
C GLY A 97 12.62 0.72 8.93
N LEU A 98 13.59 1.49 9.41
CA LEU A 98 13.35 2.76 10.08
C LEU A 98 13.73 3.93 9.17
N PHE A 99 12.81 4.89 9.04
CA PHE A 99 12.99 6.07 8.21
C PHE A 99 12.47 7.31 8.92
N ASP A 100 13.22 8.40 8.78
CA ASP A 100 12.84 9.73 9.22
C ASP A 100 12.20 10.50 8.07
N LEU A 101 11.12 11.23 8.35
CA LEU A 101 10.50 12.13 7.37
C LEU A 101 11.22 13.46 7.41
N GLY A 102 11.73 13.91 6.27
CA GLY A 102 12.35 15.23 6.18
C GLY A 102 11.33 16.34 5.92
N PRO A 103 11.80 17.60 5.83
CA PRO A 103 10.92 18.78 5.87
C PRO A 103 9.74 18.77 4.87
N PRO A 104 9.92 18.47 3.57
CA PRO A 104 8.80 18.45 2.63
C PRO A 104 7.82 17.31 2.90
N ALA A 105 8.30 16.14 3.35
CA ALA A 105 7.43 15.00 3.65
C ALA A 105 6.60 15.21 4.92
N CYS A 106 7.13 15.94 5.91
CA CYS A 106 6.36 16.33 7.09
C CYS A 106 5.14 17.19 6.71
N GLY A 107 5.34 18.18 5.83
CA GLY A 107 4.25 19.00 5.30
C GLY A 107 3.24 18.19 4.49
N LEU A 108 3.74 17.30 3.62
CA LEU A 108 2.89 16.40 2.83
C LEU A 108 2.07 15.45 3.71
N LYS A 109 2.69 14.79 4.70
CA LYS A 109 2.01 13.91 5.65
C LYS A 109 0.92 14.67 6.41
N ALA A 110 1.21 15.88 6.90
CA ALA A 110 0.23 16.69 7.60
C ALA A 110 -0.97 17.03 6.71
N ALA A 111 -0.73 17.41 5.44
CA ALA A 111 -1.79 17.67 4.48
C ALA A 111 -2.63 16.43 4.16
N MET A 112 -1.99 15.26 3.99
CA MET A 112 -2.70 13.99 3.76
C MET A 112 -3.58 13.60 4.95
N VAL A 113 -3.07 13.74 6.18
CA VAL A 113 -3.83 13.48 7.40
C VAL A 113 -5.00 14.45 7.53
N ASP A 114 -4.81 15.72 7.20
CA ASP A 114 -5.88 16.73 7.22
C ASP A 114 -6.99 16.41 6.21
N VAL A 115 -6.63 16.02 4.98
CA VAL A 115 -7.61 15.57 3.96
C VAL A 115 -8.37 14.34 4.45
N TRP A 116 -7.67 13.36 5.01
CA TRP A 116 -8.30 12.14 5.54
C TRP A 116 -9.27 12.46 6.69
N ARG A 117 -8.87 13.33 7.64
CA ARG A 117 -9.72 13.78 8.75
C ARG A 117 -10.96 14.50 8.25
N LYS A 118 -10.81 15.40 7.28
CA LYS A 118 -11.95 16.10 6.67
C LYS A 118 -12.91 15.13 5.99
N HIS A 119 -12.37 14.17 5.25
CA HIS A 119 -13.17 13.23 4.47
C HIS A 119 -13.90 12.18 5.31
N PHE A 120 -13.27 11.65 6.36
CA PHE A 120 -13.89 10.59 7.18
C PHE A 120 -14.36 11.10 8.53
N VAL A 121 -13.46 11.66 9.34
CA VAL A 121 -13.78 12.04 10.73
C VAL A 121 -14.83 13.14 10.77
N LEU A 122 -14.64 14.22 10.01
CA LEU A 122 -15.56 15.35 10.04
C LEU A 122 -16.84 15.08 9.24
N ALA A 123 -16.74 14.48 8.05
CA ALA A 123 -17.91 14.21 7.22
C ALA A 123 -18.89 13.22 7.88
N GLU A 124 -18.37 12.18 8.52
CA GLU A 124 -19.18 11.14 9.19
C GLU A 124 -19.36 11.39 10.69
N SER A 125 -18.90 12.55 11.20
CA SER A 125 -18.95 12.90 12.62
C SER A 125 -18.40 11.81 13.55
N MET A 126 -17.28 11.19 13.16
CA MET A 126 -16.65 10.12 13.94
C MET A 126 -16.05 10.65 15.24
N LEU A 127 -16.08 9.84 16.29
CA LEU A 127 -15.42 10.12 17.56
C LEU A 127 -13.92 9.83 17.45
N GLU A 128 -13.13 10.86 17.15
CA GLU A 128 -11.66 10.76 17.08
C GLU A 128 -11.04 10.64 18.48
N MET A 129 -10.15 9.67 18.68
CA MET A 129 -9.43 9.42 19.93
C MET A 129 -7.99 9.02 19.66
N GLU A 130 -7.08 9.48 20.52
CA GLU A 130 -5.68 9.05 20.53
C GLU A 130 -5.41 8.12 21.72
N CYS A 131 -4.96 6.90 21.43
CA CYS A 131 -4.59 5.91 22.45
C CYS A 131 -3.06 5.76 22.56
N THR A 132 -2.58 5.19 23.65
CA THR A 132 -1.14 4.92 23.86
C THR A 132 -0.59 3.90 22.85
N CYS A 133 0.71 3.99 22.56
CA CYS A 133 1.42 3.00 21.75
C CYS A 133 1.79 1.74 22.55
N LEU A 134 2.10 1.91 23.84
CA LEU A 134 2.44 0.83 24.75
C LEU A 134 1.16 0.13 25.22
N THR A 135 1.08 -1.18 25.00
CA THR A 135 -0.09 -2.02 25.27
C THR A 135 0.29 -3.20 26.17
N PRO A 136 -0.38 -3.39 27.32
CA PRO A 136 -0.15 -4.55 28.19
C PRO A 136 -0.44 -5.88 27.50
N GLU A 137 0.33 -6.92 27.82
CA GLU A 137 0.21 -8.26 27.21
C GLU A 137 -1.22 -8.82 27.23
N VAL A 138 -1.95 -8.64 28.34
CA VAL A 138 -3.32 -9.16 28.49
C VAL A 138 -4.28 -8.70 27.39
N VAL A 139 -4.13 -7.47 26.89
CA VAL A 139 -4.99 -6.92 25.82
C VAL A 139 -4.69 -7.63 24.50
N LEU A 140 -3.42 -7.83 24.19
CA LEU A 140 -2.97 -8.46 22.95
C LEU A 140 -3.11 -9.98 22.98
N LYS A 141 -3.07 -10.58 24.17
CA LYS A 141 -3.41 -11.99 24.38
C LYS A 141 -4.90 -12.22 24.15
N THR A 142 -5.75 -11.36 24.73
CA THR A 142 -7.22 -11.46 24.58
C THR A 142 -7.67 -11.26 23.13
N SER A 143 -7.04 -10.35 22.39
CA SER A 143 -7.32 -10.16 20.95
C SER A 143 -6.68 -11.23 20.05
N GLY A 144 -5.92 -12.17 20.60
CA GLY A 144 -5.27 -13.26 19.86
C GLY A 144 -3.95 -12.89 19.17
N HIS A 145 -3.52 -11.62 19.25
CA HIS A 145 -2.27 -11.16 18.65
C HIS A 145 -1.04 -11.88 19.20
N VAL A 146 -0.99 -12.14 20.51
CA VAL A 146 0.17 -12.85 21.11
C VAL A 146 0.38 -14.23 20.49
N ASP A 147 -0.70 -14.91 20.10
CA ASP A 147 -0.65 -16.28 19.61
C ASP A 147 -0.62 -16.39 18.08
N ARG A 148 -1.20 -15.40 17.37
CA ARG A 148 -1.42 -15.46 15.92
C ARG A 148 -0.70 -14.39 15.13
N PHE A 149 -0.18 -13.35 15.77
CA PHE A 149 0.54 -12.28 15.09
C PHE A 149 2.01 -12.68 14.87
N THR A 150 2.18 -13.79 14.17
CA THR A 150 3.47 -14.44 13.93
C THR A 150 3.62 -14.75 12.45
N ASP A 151 4.79 -14.48 11.88
CA ASP A 151 5.17 -15.01 10.57
C ASP A 151 6.04 -16.27 10.75
N LEU A 152 6.05 -17.14 9.75
CA LEU A 152 7.01 -18.24 9.67
C LEU A 152 8.34 -17.71 9.11
N MET A 153 9.41 -17.91 9.88
CA MET A 153 10.76 -17.50 9.52
C MET A 153 11.66 -18.72 9.34
N VAL A 154 12.61 -18.60 8.42
CA VAL A 154 13.74 -19.53 8.28
C VAL A 154 15.04 -18.80 8.58
N LYS A 155 16.08 -19.55 8.95
CA LYS A 155 17.39 -19.01 9.31
C LYS A 155 18.47 -19.56 8.40
N ASP A 156 19.37 -18.69 7.95
CA ASP A 156 20.63 -19.10 7.31
C ASP A 156 21.56 -19.68 8.39
N PRO A 157 21.99 -20.96 8.28
CA PRO A 157 22.84 -21.58 9.29
C PRO A 157 24.22 -20.93 9.41
N VAL A 158 24.70 -20.24 8.37
CA VAL A 158 26.05 -19.64 8.34
C VAL A 158 26.04 -18.20 8.86
N SER A 159 25.23 -17.33 8.27
CA SER A 159 25.17 -15.92 8.65
C SER A 159 24.35 -15.68 9.92
N GLY A 160 23.40 -16.58 10.20
CA GLY A 160 22.42 -16.42 11.26
C GLY A 160 21.32 -15.40 10.94
N GLU A 161 21.31 -14.84 9.73
CA GLU A 161 20.23 -13.97 9.25
C GLU A 161 18.92 -14.77 9.17
N CYS A 162 17.83 -14.13 9.57
CA CYS A 162 16.49 -14.68 9.45
C CYS A 162 15.89 -14.22 8.12
N PHE A 163 14.89 -14.92 7.64
CA PHE A 163 14.15 -14.54 6.44
C PHE A 163 12.71 -15.00 6.61
N ARG A 164 11.74 -14.20 6.16
CA ARG A 164 10.36 -14.69 6.08
C ARG A 164 10.26 -15.77 5.02
N ALA A 165 9.75 -16.93 5.43
CA ALA A 165 9.69 -18.13 4.62
C ALA A 165 8.66 -18.03 3.49
N ASP A 166 7.51 -17.41 3.75
CA ASP A 166 6.45 -17.18 2.74
C ASP A 166 6.97 -16.32 1.58
N LYS A 167 7.68 -15.23 1.89
CA LYS A 167 8.22 -14.33 0.88
C LYS A 167 9.37 -14.92 0.07
N LEU A 168 10.21 -15.75 0.69
CA LEU A 168 11.21 -16.51 -0.07
C LEU A 168 10.58 -17.44 -1.09
N LEU A 169 9.47 -18.08 -0.71
CA LEU A 169 8.70 -18.93 -1.63
C LEU A 169 8.05 -18.10 -2.74
N GLU A 170 7.46 -16.94 -2.41
CA GLU A 170 6.89 -16.03 -3.40
C GLU A 170 7.92 -15.57 -4.43
N ASP A 171 9.09 -15.12 -3.96
CA ASP A 171 10.19 -14.64 -4.82
C ASP A 171 10.72 -15.77 -5.73
N ALA A 172 10.87 -16.99 -5.20
CA ALA A 172 11.35 -18.13 -5.99
C ALA A 172 10.35 -18.55 -7.08
N ILE A 173 9.04 -18.41 -6.81
CA ILE A 173 7.99 -18.68 -7.80
C ILE A 173 8.01 -17.60 -8.89
N ASP A 174 8.15 -16.33 -8.52
CA ASP A 174 8.24 -15.24 -9.50
C ASP A 174 9.47 -15.42 -10.41
N GLU A 175 10.64 -15.72 -9.86
CA GLU A 175 11.86 -16.00 -10.64
C GLU A 175 11.67 -17.21 -11.60
N LEU A 176 10.95 -18.24 -11.17
CA LEU A 176 10.65 -19.41 -12.01
C LEU A 176 9.75 -19.05 -13.19
N ILE A 177 8.73 -18.21 -12.95
CA ILE A 177 7.75 -17.78 -13.97
C ILE A 177 8.41 -16.81 -14.96
N GLU A 178 9.22 -15.87 -14.48
CA GLU A 178 9.97 -14.93 -15.31
C GLU A 178 11.03 -15.64 -16.15
N GLY A 179 11.72 -16.64 -15.58
CA GLY A 179 12.73 -17.45 -16.26
C GLY A 179 12.16 -18.38 -17.34
N ASN A 180 10.85 -18.67 -17.31
CA ASN A 180 10.19 -19.58 -18.27
C ASN A 180 8.95 -18.92 -18.92
N PRO A 181 9.14 -18.01 -19.88
CA PRO A 181 8.04 -17.30 -20.54
C PRO A 181 7.04 -18.25 -21.23
N ASP A 182 7.55 -19.34 -21.80
CA ASP A 182 6.77 -20.33 -22.58
C ASP A 182 6.11 -21.42 -21.71
N MET A 183 6.09 -21.27 -20.38
CA MET A 183 5.45 -22.21 -19.46
C MET A 183 3.95 -22.37 -19.80
N PRO A 184 3.42 -23.62 -19.89
CA PRO A 184 2.00 -23.87 -20.10
C PRO A 184 1.13 -23.13 -19.08
N THR A 185 0.00 -22.57 -19.51
CA THR A 185 -0.90 -21.78 -18.65
C THR A 185 -1.34 -22.54 -17.39
N GLU A 186 -1.64 -23.83 -17.52
CA GLU A 186 -2.06 -24.69 -16.40
C GLU A 186 -0.96 -24.86 -15.33
N GLU A 187 0.30 -24.97 -15.76
CA GLU A 187 1.46 -25.08 -14.85
C GLU A 187 1.71 -23.74 -14.15
N ARG A 188 1.63 -22.64 -14.90
CA ARG A 188 1.77 -21.28 -14.36
C ARG A 188 0.70 -20.98 -13.30
N GLU A 189 -0.56 -21.32 -13.57
CA GLU A 189 -1.66 -21.15 -12.60
C GLU A 189 -1.45 -21.99 -11.33
N GLY A 190 -0.89 -23.21 -11.48
CA GLY A 190 -0.52 -24.06 -10.34
C GLY A 190 0.51 -23.41 -9.42
N HIS A 191 1.55 -22.78 -9.99
CA HIS A 191 2.56 -22.05 -9.23
C HIS A 191 2.01 -20.79 -8.56
N LEU A 192 1.20 -20.00 -9.27
CA LEU A 192 0.55 -18.80 -8.73
C LEU A 192 -0.40 -19.14 -7.58
N ARG A 193 -1.10 -20.27 -7.65
CA ARG A 193 -1.94 -20.74 -6.54
C ARG A 193 -1.13 -21.02 -5.29
N ILE A 194 0.03 -21.65 -5.42
CA ILE A 194 0.94 -21.91 -4.29
C ILE A 194 1.45 -20.57 -3.72
N GLN A 195 1.78 -19.61 -4.57
CA GLN A 195 2.20 -18.28 -4.16
C GLN A 195 1.13 -17.56 -3.32
N ILE A 196 -0.14 -17.60 -3.75
CA ILE A 196 -1.26 -16.96 -3.04
C ILE A 196 -1.51 -17.62 -1.67
N GLN A 197 -1.23 -18.92 -1.55
CA GLN A 197 -1.47 -19.70 -0.34
C GLN A 197 -0.24 -19.75 0.59
N ALA A 198 0.85 -19.06 0.26
CA ALA A 198 2.13 -19.15 0.97
C ALA A 198 2.04 -18.77 2.46
N ASP A 199 1.17 -17.83 2.81
CA ASP A 199 0.94 -17.35 4.18
C ASP A 199 0.10 -18.31 5.04
N ALA A 200 -0.62 -19.24 4.41
CA ALA A 200 -1.52 -20.18 5.06
C ALA A 200 -0.89 -21.54 5.36
N PHE A 201 0.32 -21.82 4.85
CA PHE A 201 1.00 -23.09 5.07
C PHE A 201 1.44 -23.28 6.53
N SER A 202 1.38 -24.52 6.99
CA SER A 202 2.03 -24.92 8.23
C SER A 202 3.56 -24.90 8.09
N PRO A 203 4.33 -24.85 9.20
CA PRO A 203 5.80 -24.85 9.14
C PRO A 203 6.38 -25.99 8.30
N THR A 204 5.81 -27.19 8.40
CA THR A 204 6.28 -28.37 7.66
C THR A 204 5.96 -28.29 6.18
N GLU A 205 4.75 -27.84 5.82
CA GLU A 205 4.36 -27.67 4.42
C GLU A 205 5.22 -26.59 3.74
N LEU A 206 5.49 -25.49 4.46
CA LEU A 206 6.32 -24.41 3.94
C LEU A 206 7.76 -24.87 3.74
N ASP A 207 8.33 -25.64 4.68
CA ASP A 207 9.66 -26.24 4.53
C ASP A 207 9.74 -27.19 3.31
N GLU A 208 8.68 -27.95 3.03
CA GLU A 208 8.58 -28.79 1.85
C GLU A 208 8.52 -27.98 0.55
N GLN A 209 7.73 -26.90 0.52
CA GLN A 209 7.66 -26.01 -0.65
C GLN A 209 9.01 -25.33 -0.89
N LEU A 210 9.66 -24.78 0.15
CA LEU A 210 10.99 -24.16 0.01
C LEU A 210 12.01 -25.13 -0.58
N LYS A 211 11.99 -26.41 -0.18
CA LYS A 211 12.83 -27.45 -0.78
C LYS A 211 12.46 -27.73 -2.24
N LYS A 212 11.16 -27.83 -2.54
CA LYS A 212 10.64 -28.09 -3.90
C LYS A 212 11.07 -27.01 -4.89
N TYR A 213 11.00 -25.74 -4.50
CA TYR A 213 11.41 -24.60 -5.33
C TYR A 213 12.91 -24.29 -5.24
N GLY A 214 13.70 -25.14 -4.57
CA GLY A 214 15.15 -24.98 -4.54
C GLY A 214 15.63 -23.73 -3.80
N CYS A 215 14.84 -23.17 -2.88
CA CYS A 215 15.20 -21.99 -2.11
C CYS A 215 16.48 -22.27 -1.29
N ARG A 216 17.46 -21.39 -1.39
CA ARG A 216 18.75 -21.48 -0.67
C ARG A 216 19.06 -20.18 0.04
N ALA A 217 19.79 -20.28 1.14
CA ALA A 217 20.29 -19.13 1.85
C ALA A 217 21.31 -18.36 1.00
N PRO A 218 21.56 -17.06 1.28
CA PRO A 218 22.61 -16.30 0.61
C PRO A 218 24.01 -16.93 0.75
N SER A 219 24.23 -17.72 1.80
CA SER A 219 25.43 -18.53 2.02
C SER A 219 25.58 -19.72 1.05
N GLY A 220 24.54 -20.07 0.30
CA GLY A 220 24.46 -21.25 -0.57
C GLY A 220 23.94 -22.51 0.14
N GLU A 221 23.83 -22.48 1.47
CA GLU A 221 23.33 -23.59 2.27
C GLU A 221 21.79 -23.70 2.24
N ALA A 222 21.28 -24.86 2.66
CA ALA A 222 19.85 -25.01 2.90
C ALA A 222 19.42 -24.21 4.15
N PHE A 223 18.25 -23.61 4.09
CA PHE A 223 17.64 -22.96 5.25
C PHE A 223 17.39 -23.94 6.39
N GLY A 224 17.50 -23.46 7.64
CA GLY A 224 17.02 -24.18 8.81
C GLY A 224 15.49 -24.35 8.80
N ALA A 225 14.96 -25.17 9.71
CA ALA A 225 13.53 -25.42 9.82
C ALA A 225 12.73 -24.13 10.10
N SER A 226 11.55 -24.00 9.48
CA SER A 226 10.66 -22.88 9.71
C SER A 226 10.17 -22.82 11.16
N PHE A 227 10.19 -21.63 11.75
CA PHE A 227 9.71 -21.40 13.12
C PHE A 227 8.84 -20.15 13.20
N PRO A 228 7.85 -20.12 14.11
CA PRO A 228 7.00 -18.94 14.28
C PRO A 228 7.78 -17.82 14.97
N PHE A 229 7.68 -16.61 14.42
CA PHE A 229 8.30 -15.41 14.96
C PHE A 229 7.25 -14.33 15.23
N ASN A 230 7.18 -13.85 16.48
CA ASN A 230 6.23 -12.82 16.86
C ASN A 230 6.65 -11.46 16.30
N LEU A 231 5.75 -10.82 15.56
CA LEU A 231 5.99 -9.56 14.87
C LEU A 231 5.74 -8.34 15.76
N MET A 232 5.45 -8.51 17.05
CA MET A 232 5.27 -7.40 17.98
C MET A 232 6.59 -7.09 18.69
N PHE A 233 6.89 -5.80 18.84
CA PHE A 233 7.99 -5.37 19.69
C PHE A 233 7.62 -5.55 21.16
N LYS A 234 8.22 -6.55 21.81
CA LYS A 234 8.04 -6.82 23.24
C LYS A 234 8.87 -5.85 24.09
N THR A 235 8.33 -5.43 25.22
CA THR A 235 9.00 -4.60 26.22
C THR A 235 8.49 -4.91 27.63
N SER A 236 9.09 -4.30 28.65
CA SER A 236 8.64 -4.37 30.03
C SER A 236 8.11 -3.01 30.48
N ILE A 237 6.97 -3.02 31.17
CA ILE A 237 6.30 -1.86 31.74
C ILE A 237 6.73 -1.75 33.21
N GLY A 238 7.29 -0.60 33.57
CA GLY A 238 7.78 -0.34 34.93
C GLY A 238 9.17 -0.91 35.21
N PRO A 239 9.82 -0.44 36.29
CA PRO A 239 11.22 -0.73 36.58
C PRO A 239 11.48 -2.17 37.03
N GLU A 240 10.47 -2.86 37.55
CA GLU A 240 10.60 -4.22 38.09
C GLU A 240 10.65 -5.30 37.00
N GLY A 241 10.33 -4.97 35.74
CA GLY A 241 10.35 -5.91 34.63
C GLY A 241 9.22 -6.96 34.63
N THR A 242 8.36 -6.96 35.65
CA THR A 242 7.30 -7.97 35.87
C THR A 242 6.12 -7.82 34.92
N SER A 243 5.80 -6.60 34.50
CA SER A 243 4.67 -6.34 33.61
C SER A 243 5.12 -6.37 32.16
N VAL A 244 4.74 -7.41 31.42
CA VAL A 244 5.04 -7.53 30.00
C VAL A 244 4.12 -6.62 29.19
N GLY A 245 4.70 -5.88 28.24
CA GLY A 245 3.98 -5.06 27.29
C GLY A 245 4.53 -5.22 25.87
N TYR A 246 3.80 -4.66 24.92
CA TYR A 246 4.22 -4.60 23.52
C TYR A 246 3.95 -3.20 22.97
N LEU A 247 4.70 -2.81 21.94
CA LEU A 247 4.24 -1.73 21.07
C LEU A 247 3.10 -2.25 20.20
N ARG A 248 2.02 -1.47 20.12
CA ARG A 248 0.80 -1.88 19.42
C ARG A 248 1.05 -2.22 17.94
N PRO A 249 0.58 -3.37 17.43
CA PRO A 249 0.70 -3.73 16.01
C PRO A 249 -0.32 -3.02 15.11
N GLU A 250 -1.36 -2.44 15.71
CA GLU A 250 -2.47 -1.72 15.07
C GLU A 250 -3.07 -0.69 16.04
N THR A 251 -3.94 0.21 15.55
CA THR A 251 -4.62 1.23 16.38
C THR A 251 -6.00 0.80 16.90
N ALA A 252 -6.59 -0.27 16.36
CA ALA A 252 -7.98 -0.66 16.63
C ALA A 252 -8.23 -1.06 18.10
N GLN A 253 -7.29 -1.77 18.72
CA GLN A 253 -7.43 -2.25 20.11
C GLN A 253 -7.72 -1.11 21.10
N GLY A 254 -7.13 0.07 20.88
CA GLY A 254 -7.39 1.26 21.69
C GLY A 254 -8.85 1.72 21.65
N LEU A 255 -9.50 1.59 20.50
CA LEU A 255 -10.93 1.92 20.34
C LEU A 255 -11.81 0.86 21.01
N PHE A 256 -11.48 -0.43 20.88
CA PHE A 256 -12.26 -1.51 21.49
C PHE A 256 -12.26 -1.45 23.02
N VAL A 257 -11.11 -1.21 23.64
CA VAL A 257 -11.03 -1.08 25.11
C VAL A 257 -11.79 0.14 25.62
N ASN A 258 -11.94 1.18 24.78
CA ASN A 258 -12.69 2.39 25.10
C ASN A 258 -14.14 2.39 24.61
N PHE A 259 -14.65 1.26 24.07
CA PHE A 259 -15.97 1.20 23.46
C PHE A 259 -17.08 1.72 24.39
N ARG A 260 -17.06 1.36 25.68
CA ARG A 260 -18.04 1.85 26.67
C ARG A 260 -18.06 3.37 26.75
N ARG A 261 -16.88 4.02 26.80
CA ARG A 261 -16.76 5.48 26.89
C ARG A 261 -17.17 6.16 25.59
N LEU A 262 -16.82 5.57 24.45
CA LEU A 262 -17.24 6.07 23.13
C LEU A 262 -18.77 5.98 22.95
N LEU A 263 -19.38 4.87 23.39
CA LEU A 263 -20.82 4.69 23.37
C LEU A 263 -21.52 5.67 24.33
N GLU A 264 -20.96 5.93 25.52
CA GLU A 264 -21.43 6.97 26.44
C GLU A 264 -21.38 8.37 25.81
N ALA A 265 -20.27 8.72 25.12
CA ALA A 265 -20.14 9.98 24.41
C ALA A 265 -21.18 10.11 23.29
N ASN A 266 -21.57 9.00 22.65
CA ASN A 266 -22.67 8.96 21.69
C ASN A 266 -24.06 8.75 22.33
N SER A 267 -24.22 9.07 23.62
CA SER A 267 -25.49 8.96 24.34
C SER A 267 -26.16 7.57 24.28
N GLN A 268 -25.36 6.51 24.27
CA GLN A 268 -25.80 5.12 24.17
C GLN A 268 -26.55 4.78 22.86
N ARG A 269 -26.36 5.57 21.79
CA ARG A 269 -27.04 5.35 20.50
C ARG A 269 -26.12 4.66 19.50
N MET A 270 -26.72 3.79 18.69
CA MET A 270 -26.07 3.12 17.56
C MET A 270 -26.82 3.48 16.26
N PRO A 271 -26.14 3.49 15.09
CA PRO A 271 -24.70 3.28 14.91
C PRO A 271 -23.87 4.52 15.30
N PHE A 272 -22.59 4.31 15.61
CA PHE A 272 -21.58 5.36 15.70
C PHE A 272 -20.24 4.84 15.20
N ALA A 273 -19.34 5.73 14.82
CA ALA A 273 -17.98 5.42 14.41
C ALA A 273 -16.97 6.14 15.29
N ALA A 274 -15.83 5.49 15.53
CA ALA A 274 -14.69 6.08 16.20
C ALA A 274 -13.46 5.94 15.31
N ALA A 275 -12.56 6.93 15.37
CA ALA A 275 -11.38 7.00 14.54
C ALA A 275 -10.13 7.21 15.39
N GLN A 276 -9.00 6.68 14.93
CA GLN A 276 -7.71 6.91 15.57
C GLN A 276 -6.63 7.05 14.50
N ILE A 277 -5.80 8.07 14.64
CA ILE A 277 -4.65 8.34 13.78
C ILE A 277 -3.39 8.23 14.63
N GLY A 278 -2.47 7.35 14.24
CA GLY A 278 -1.22 7.18 14.96
C GLY A 278 -0.38 6.02 14.44
N ASN A 279 0.81 5.87 14.99
CA ASN A 279 1.75 4.84 14.57
C ASN A 279 1.30 3.45 15.02
N GLY A 280 1.54 2.44 14.18
CA GLY A 280 1.52 1.02 14.52
C GLY A 280 2.91 0.42 14.26
N PHE A 281 3.32 -0.55 15.07
CA PHE A 281 4.68 -1.07 15.08
C PHE A 281 4.68 -2.55 14.72
N ARG A 282 5.45 -2.93 13.70
CA ARG A 282 5.62 -4.33 13.28
C ARG A 282 7.10 -4.64 13.17
N ASN A 283 7.54 -5.67 13.87
CA ASN A 283 8.88 -6.20 13.89
C ASN A 283 9.08 -7.15 12.71
N GLY A 284 8.98 -6.62 11.49
CA GLY A 284 9.12 -7.37 10.25
C GLY A 284 10.39 -6.98 9.50
N GLU A 285 11.11 -7.97 9.00
CA GLU A 285 12.37 -7.82 8.27
C GLU A 285 12.21 -7.24 6.85
N TYR A 286 10.99 -7.26 6.29
CA TYR A 286 10.76 -7.04 4.86
C TYR A 286 10.68 -5.59 4.38
N LEU A 287 10.89 -4.59 5.25
CA LEU A 287 10.89 -3.19 4.79
C LEU A 287 12.06 -2.86 3.84
N SER A 288 13.16 -3.63 3.84
CA SER A 288 14.27 -3.43 2.89
C SER A 288 14.03 -4.02 1.49
N ARG A 289 13.17 -5.04 1.34
CA ARG A 289 12.81 -5.64 0.03
C ARG A 289 11.48 -5.13 -0.53
N ALA A 290 10.55 -4.63 0.29
CA ALA A 290 9.32 -4.01 -0.21
C ALA A 290 9.58 -2.77 -1.10
N LEU A 291 10.71 -2.07 -0.91
CA LEU A 291 11.18 -1.05 -1.85
C LEU A 291 11.62 -1.63 -3.22
N ARG A 292 12.01 -2.91 -3.29
CA ARG A 292 12.31 -3.64 -4.53
C ARG A 292 11.07 -4.23 -5.21
N ILE A 293 10.10 -4.76 -4.47
CA ILE A 293 8.96 -5.54 -5.03
C ILE A 293 7.87 -4.65 -5.65
N ALA A 294 7.84 -3.35 -5.37
CA ALA A 294 6.93 -2.41 -6.03
C ALA A 294 7.21 -2.22 -7.56
N THR A 295 8.14 -2.98 -8.15
CA THR A 295 8.48 -2.93 -9.58
C THR A 295 7.65 -3.84 -10.48
N HIS A 296 6.92 -4.83 -9.96
CA HIS A 296 6.25 -5.84 -10.82
C HIS A 296 4.73 -6.00 -10.60
N ARG A 297 4.13 -5.28 -9.65
CA ARG A 297 2.67 -5.30 -9.45
C ARG A 297 2.07 -3.89 -9.53
N VAL A 298 2.02 -3.39 -10.75
CA VAL A 298 0.95 -2.48 -11.18
C VAL A 298 0.15 -3.27 -12.22
N ILE A 299 -0.96 -3.85 -11.78
CA ILE A 299 -2.10 -4.22 -12.61
C ILE A 299 -3.32 -3.60 -11.94
#